data_AF-A0A6I6K3Q8-F1
#
_entry.id   AF-A0A6I6K3Q8-F1
#
_cell.length_a   1.000
_cell.length_b   1.000
_cell.length_c   1.000
_cell.angle_alpha   90.00
_cell.angle_beta   90.00
_cell.angle_gamma   90.00
#
_symmetry.space_group_name_H-M   'P 1'
#
loop_
_entity.id
_entity.type
_entity.pdbx_description
1 polymer ?
#
loop_
_entity_poly.entity_id
_entity_poly.type
_entity_poly.pdbx_seq_one_letter_code
_entity_poly.pdbx_strand_id
1 'polypeptide(L)' 'MEKEGQEKHLGEGHGLGRGGGQGKNKGGAFGPSGFCVCAKCGHKVRHQQGIKCTTIKCPKCGHTMVREELLNQKR' A
#
# COMPACT_ATOMS: atom_id res chain seq x y z
N MET A 1 14.12 26.22 -62.59
CA MET A 1 12.97 25.44 -62.10
C MET A 1 13.56 24.43 -61.12
N GLU A 2 13.18 24.28 -59.85
CA GLU A 2 11.94 24.59 -59.12
C GLU A 2 12.31 24.98 -57.68
N LYS A 3 11.60 25.97 -57.15
CA LYS A 3 11.74 26.52 -55.82
C LYS A 3 10.66 25.89 -54.97
N GLU A 4 10.96 25.24 -53.84
CA GLU A 4 9.96 25.09 -52.76
C GLU A 4 10.69 25.11 -51.41
N GLY A 5 10.62 26.28 -50.76
CA GLY A 5 11.11 26.49 -49.41
C GLY A 5 10.10 25.97 -48.39
N GLN A 6 10.57 25.14 -47.47
CA GLN A 6 9.74 24.66 -46.36
C GLN A 6 9.75 25.69 -45.24
N GLU A 7 8.56 26.27 -45.07
CA GLU A 7 8.18 27.27 -44.09
C GLU A 7 8.09 26.73 -42.66
N LYS A 8 8.37 27.67 -41.75
CA LYS A 8 8.53 27.51 -40.32
C LYS A 8 7.16 27.58 -39.66
N HIS A 9 6.77 26.58 -38.87
CA HIS A 9 5.70 26.74 -37.90
C HIS A 9 6.12 26.21 -36.53
N LEU A 10 5.87 27.07 -35.55
CA LEU A 10 6.42 27.10 -34.21
C LEU A 10 5.51 26.29 -33.27
N GLY A 11 6.12 25.40 -32.48
CA GLY A 11 5.75 25.13 -31.09
C GLY A 11 4.42 24.41 -30.80
N GLU A 12 4.52 23.11 -30.52
CA GLU A 12 3.61 22.45 -29.57
C GLU A 12 4.44 21.60 -28.62
N GLY A 13 4.49 22.06 -27.37
CA GLY A 13 5.24 21.43 -26.30
C GLY A 13 4.56 20.20 -25.72
N HIS A 14 5.18 19.77 -24.63
CA HIS A 14 4.73 18.77 -23.66
C HIS A 14 5.12 17.34 -23.98
N GLY A 15 6.36 17.04 -23.58
CA GLY A 15 6.78 15.68 -23.27
C GLY A 15 5.80 15.04 -22.29
N LEU A 16 5.17 13.97 -22.74
CA LEU A 16 4.48 13.04 -21.87
C LEU A 16 5.23 11.73 -21.97
N GLY A 17 6.36 11.70 -21.24
CA GLY A 17 6.91 10.44 -20.78
C GLY A 17 5.75 9.66 -20.17
N ARG A 18 5.42 8.53 -20.78
CA ARG A 18 4.41 7.61 -20.27
C ARG A 18 4.98 7.00 -18.99
N GLY A 19 4.95 7.79 -17.93
CA GLY A 19 5.33 7.42 -16.59
C GLY A 19 4.50 6.20 -16.22
N GLY A 20 5.19 5.14 -15.83
CA GLY A 20 4.61 3.89 -15.36
C GLY A 20 3.70 4.15 -14.18
N GLY A 21 2.42 4.40 -14.46
CA GLY A 21 1.34 4.36 -13.50
C GLY A 21 0.97 2.92 -13.19
N GLN A 22 1.94 2.07 -12.83
CA GLN A 22 1.64 0.95 -11.95
C GLN A 22 1.20 1.62 -10.65
N GLY A 23 -0.11 1.84 -10.50
CA GLY A 23 -0.74 2.15 -9.23
C GLY A 23 -0.35 1.03 -8.29
N LYS A 24 0.75 1.22 -7.58
CA LYS A 24 1.29 0.32 -6.57
C LYS A 24 0.41 0.41 -5.33
N ASN A 25 -0.88 0.14 -5.51
CA ASN A 25 -1.76 -0.25 -4.43
C ASN A 25 -1.58 -1.76 -4.22
N LYS A 26 -0.32 -2.24 -4.19
CA LYS A 26 0.05 -3.54 -3.61
C LYS A 26 0.09 -3.46 -2.07
N GLY A 27 -0.51 -2.43 -1.48
CA GLY A 27 -0.79 -2.40 -0.06
C GLY A 27 -1.92 -3.39 0.18
N GLY A 28 -1.56 -4.64 0.47
CA GLY A 28 -2.51 -5.70 0.78
C GLY A 28 -3.51 -5.19 1.81
N ALA A 29 -4.74 -4.96 1.36
CA ALA A 29 -5.85 -4.69 2.25
C ALA A 29 -6.12 -6.00 2.99
N PHE A 30 -5.44 -6.21 4.11
CA PHE A 30 -5.81 -7.23 5.07
C PHE A 30 -7.28 -6.93 5.41
N GLY A 31 -8.18 -7.86 5.09
CA GLY A 31 -9.62 -7.61 5.03
C GLY A 31 -10.23 -7.14 6.37
N PRO A 32 -11.54 -7.09 6.52
CA PRO A 32 -12.13 -6.82 7.83
C PRO A 32 -12.02 -8.00 8.80
N SER A 33 -11.76 -9.20 8.27
CA SER A 33 -11.64 -10.46 8.98
C SER A 33 -10.19 -10.75 9.39
N GLY A 34 -10.00 -11.24 10.61
CA GLY A 34 -8.69 -11.66 11.10
C GLY A 34 -8.61 -11.65 12.63
N PHE A 35 -7.44 -12.03 13.14
CA PHE A 35 -7.11 -11.98 14.56
C PHE A 35 -5.96 -11.03 14.81
N CYS A 36 -6.04 -10.31 15.93
CA CYS A 36 -4.87 -9.64 16.49
C CYS A 36 -4.15 -10.61 17.40
N VAL A 37 -2.86 -10.83 17.16
CA VAL A 37 -1.99 -11.73 17.89
C VAL A 37 -0.93 -10.91 18.62
N CYS A 38 -0.67 -11.23 19.87
CA CYS A 38 0.44 -10.63 20.60
C CYS A 38 1.77 -11.20 20.10
N ALA A 39 2.65 -10.33 19.59
CA ALA A 39 3.99 -10.73 19.12
C ALA A 39 4.89 -11.27 20.24
N LYS A 40 4.59 -10.99 21.52
CA LYS A 40 5.40 -11.41 22.67
C LYS A 40 4.96 -12.76 23.25
N CYS A 41 3.64 -12.97 23.42
CA CYS A 41 3.11 -14.16 24.10
C CYS A 41 2.17 -15.03 23.24
N GLY A 42 1.88 -14.63 22.00
CA GLY A 42 1.02 -15.39 21.08
C GLY A 42 -0.48 -15.32 21.37
N HIS A 43 -0.93 -14.51 22.34
CA HIS A 43 -2.36 -14.38 22.65
C HIS A 43 -3.15 -13.80 21.48
N LYS A 44 -4.26 -14.45 21.10
CA LYS A 44 -5.10 -14.07 19.97
C LYS A 44 -6.43 -13.46 20.45
N VAL A 45 -6.82 -12.34 19.86
CA VAL A 45 -8.12 -11.71 20.06
C VAL A 45 -8.78 -11.43 18.71
N ARG A 46 -10.11 -11.41 18.67
CA ARG A 46 -10.86 -11.07 17.45
C ARG A 46 -10.54 -9.63 17.04
N HIS A 47 -10.12 -9.43 15.80
CA HIS A 47 -9.92 -8.09 15.27
C HIS A 47 -11.27 -7.35 15.19
N GLN A 48 -11.29 -6.08 15.56
CA GLN A 48 -12.47 -5.22 15.42
C GLN A 48 -12.26 -4.27 14.25
N GLN A 49 -13.24 -4.23 13.34
CA GLN A 49 -13.23 -3.33 12.19
C GLN A 49 -13.13 -1.88 12.66
N GLY A 50 -12.31 -1.07 11.98
CA GLY A 50 -12.07 0.33 12.35
C GLY A 50 -11.02 0.53 13.45
N ILE A 51 -10.62 -0.53 14.17
CA ILE A 51 -9.58 -0.46 15.22
C ILE A 51 -8.35 -1.23 14.77
N LYS A 52 -7.20 -0.56 14.68
CA LYS A 52 -5.94 -1.21 14.30
C LYS A 52 -5.50 -2.17 15.42
N CYS A 53 -5.01 -3.37 15.09
CA CYS A 53 -4.45 -4.27 16.11
C CYS A 53 -3.36 -3.59 16.95
N THR A 54 -2.59 -2.70 16.34
CA THR A 54 -1.47 -1.98 16.98
C THR A 54 -1.91 -0.93 18.00
N THR A 55 -3.19 -0.55 18.05
CA THR A 55 -3.71 0.33 19.11
C THR A 55 -4.20 -0.44 20.34
N ILE A 56 -4.30 -1.78 20.24
CA ILE A 56 -4.78 -2.65 21.31
C ILE A 56 -3.58 -3.18 22.11
N LYS A 57 -3.69 -3.12 23.44
CA LYS A 57 -2.73 -3.71 24.38
C LYS A 57 -3.14 -5.15 24.72
N CYS A 58 -2.18 -6.07 24.76
CA CYS A 58 -2.43 -7.46 25.09
C CYS A 58 -2.88 -7.58 26.56
N PRO A 59 -4.03 -8.20 26.86
CA PRO A 59 -4.53 -8.35 28.23
C PRO A 59 -3.67 -9.28 29.11
N LYS A 60 -2.80 -10.10 28.51
CA LYS A 60 -1.91 -11.01 29.25
C LYS A 60 -0.57 -10.41 29.65
N CYS A 61 -0.02 -9.48 28.85
CA CYS A 61 1.36 -9.02 29.04
C CYS A 61 1.57 -7.52 28.77
N GLY A 62 0.53 -6.78 28.39
CA GLY A 62 0.60 -5.35 28.09
C GLY A 62 1.29 -4.98 26.77
N HIS A 63 1.83 -5.95 26.01
CA HIS A 63 2.49 -5.66 24.74
C HIS A 63 1.48 -5.29 23.64
N THR A 64 1.90 -4.46 22.69
CA THR A 64 1.10 -4.11 21.53
C THR A 64 0.76 -5.35 20.68
N MET A 65 -0.49 -5.44 20.23
CA MET A 65 -0.95 -6.53 19.38
C MET A 65 -0.66 -6.25 17.90
N VAL A 66 -0.53 -7.30 17.11
CA VAL A 66 -0.20 -7.24 15.68
C VAL A 66 -1.17 -8.15 14.93
N ARG A 67 -1.51 -7.82 13.69
CA ARG A 67 -2.43 -8.65 12.91
C ARG A 67 -1.78 -10.00 12.56
N GLU A 68 -2.52 -11.10 12.68
CA GLU A 68 -2.00 -12.45 12.39
C GLU A 68 -1.42 -12.56 10.97
N GLU A 69 -2.08 -11.93 10.00
CA GLU A 69 -1.65 -11.94 8.60
C GLU A 69 -0.28 -11.26 8.40
N LEU A 70 0.07 -10.26 9.21
CA LEU A 70 1.40 -9.62 9.18
C LEU A 70 2.49 -10.55 9.72
N LEU A 71 2.15 -11.49 10.60
CA LEU A 71 3.08 -12.52 11.08
C LEU A 71 3.25 -13.62 10.03
N ASN A 72 2.20 -13.94 9.26
CA ASN A 72 2.21 -15.02 8.27
C ASN A 72 2.80 -14.60 6.91
N GLN A 73 2.82 -13.31 6.56
CA GLN A 73 3.40 -12.79 5.31
C GLN A 73 4.94 -12.73 5.29
N LYS A 74 5.61 -13.10 6.39
CA LYS A 74 7.08 -13.17 6.44
C LYS A 74 7.65 -14.51 5.91
N ARG A 75 6.87 -15.31 5.17
CA ARG A 75 7.28 -16.63 4.67
C ARG A 75 7.64 -16.62 3.20
#